data_AF-A0A2W7ILR9-F1
#
_entry.id   AF-A0A2W7ILR9-F1
#
_cell.length_a   1.000
_cell.length_b   1.000
_cell.length_c   1.000
_cell.angle_alpha   90.00
_cell.angle_beta   90.00
_cell.angle_gamma   90.00
#
_symmetry.space_group_name_H-M   'P 1'
#
loop_
_entity.id
_entity.type
_entity.pdbx_description
1 polymer ?
#
loop_
_entity_poly.entity_id
_entity_poly.type
_entity_poly.pdbx_seq_one_letter_code
_entity_poly.pdbx_strand_id
1 'polypeptide(L)'
;MALVIGYRSAVQASPFERWWQCRGAWVEPLNKRRDGESGVQLLQPRNPSHPTLYSKRQTGHLYRSLRHPLGRPTIMRELHAYQAFAELGVNVPKLVYGSARKHQGQWQALLITQALTGFISLEQWYEA
;
A
#
# COMPACT_ATOMS: atom_id res chain seq x y z
N MET A 1 21.57 -36.58 30.39
CA MET A 1 20.11 -36.37 30.31
C MET A 1 19.84 -35.34 29.22
N ALA A 2 18.89 -35.65 28.34
CA ALA A 2 18.73 -35.04 27.04
C ALA A 2 18.05 -33.65 27.04
N LEU A 3 18.64 -32.80 26.19
CA LEU A 3 18.09 -31.76 25.32
C LEU A 3 16.56 -31.47 25.34
N VAL A 4 16.20 -30.20 25.46
CA VAL A 4 15.18 -29.56 24.59
C VAL A 4 15.63 -28.11 24.31
N ILE A 5 16.38 -27.91 23.22
CA ILE A 5 16.50 -26.58 22.60
C ILE A 5 15.31 -26.47 21.67
N GLY A 6 14.31 -25.67 22.09
CA GLY A 6 13.09 -25.45 21.31
C GLY A 6 13.42 -24.90 19.93
N TYR A 7 13.01 -25.61 18.90
CA TYR A 7 12.95 -25.12 17.53
C TYR A 7 11.96 -23.94 17.47
N ARG A 8 12.47 -22.69 17.47
CA ARG A 8 11.69 -21.57 16.97
C ARG A 8 11.54 -21.76 15.47
N SER A 9 10.37 -22.28 15.05
CA SER A 9 9.95 -22.20 13.65
C SER A 9 10.05 -20.73 13.20
N ALA A 10 10.84 -20.47 12.15
CA ALA A 10 10.86 -19.18 11.49
C ALA A 10 9.48 -19.00 10.83
N VAL A 11 8.57 -18.32 11.52
CA VAL A 11 7.26 -17.96 10.98
C VAL A 11 7.48 -17.17 9.70
N GLN A 12 7.10 -17.75 8.56
CA GLN A 12 7.20 -17.08 7.27
C GLN A 12 6.38 -15.79 7.32
N ALA A 13 7.04 -14.64 7.09
CA ALA A 13 6.38 -13.34 7.15
C ALA A 13 5.18 -13.28 6.19
N SER A 14 4.04 -12.79 6.69
CA SER A 14 2.82 -12.64 5.90
C SER A 14 3.06 -11.75 4.67
N PRO A 15 2.28 -11.89 3.58
CA PRO A 15 2.42 -11.01 2.41
C PRO A 15 2.38 -9.52 2.77
N PHE A 16 1.54 -9.14 3.74
CA PHE A 16 1.49 -7.77 4.25
C PHE A 16 2.83 -7.35 4.85
N GLU A 17 3.38 -8.18 5.76
CA GLU A 17 4.63 -7.86 6.44
C GLU A 17 5.79 -7.72 5.45
N ARG A 18 5.87 -8.61 4.45
CA ARG A 18 6.88 -8.53 3.39
C ARG A 18 6.83 -7.20 2.65
N TRP A 19 5.64 -6.78 2.20
CA TRP A 19 5.47 -5.47 1.54
C TRP A 19 5.67 -4.29 2.49
N TRP A 20 5.26 -4.42 3.75
CA TRP A 20 5.41 -3.39 4.77
C TRP A 20 6.87 -3.15 5.13
N GLN A 21 7.76 -4.12 4.94
CA GLN A 21 9.20 -3.97 5.15
C GLN A 21 9.92 -3.37 3.93
N CYS A 22 9.35 -3.43 2.73
CA CYS A 22 9.93 -2.79 1.55
C CYS A 22 10.04 -1.27 1.74
N ARG A 23 11.19 -0.70 1.41
CA ARG A 23 11.49 0.73 1.49
C ARG A 23 11.96 1.24 0.13
N GLY A 24 11.67 2.50 -0.15
CA GLY A 24 12.11 3.19 -1.35
C GLY A 24 12.12 4.70 -1.15
N ALA A 25 12.36 5.45 -2.21
CA ALA A 25 12.40 6.92 -2.16
C ALA A 25 11.00 7.47 -1.90
N TRP A 26 10.87 8.48 -1.03
CA TRP A 26 9.60 9.18 -0.84
C TRP A 26 9.33 10.08 -2.05
N VAL A 27 8.19 9.88 -2.70
CA VAL A 27 7.69 10.76 -3.78
C VAL A 27 6.53 11.62 -3.28
N GLU A 28 5.80 11.12 -2.29
CA GLU A 28 4.89 11.91 -1.46
C GLU A 28 5.29 11.66 0.00
N PRO A 29 5.78 12.67 0.73
CA PRO A 29 6.21 12.50 2.11
C PRO A 29 5.02 12.10 3.01
N LEU A 30 5.33 11.56 4.19
CA LEU A 30 4.31 11.25 5.19
C LEU A 30 3.55 12.53 5.59
N ASN A 31 2.30 12.61 5.17
CA ASN A 31 1.39 13.70 5.47
C ASN A 31 0.44 13.27 6.60
N LYS A 32 0.27 14.15 7.60
CA LYS A 32 -0.62 13.94 8.74
C LYS A 32 -1.99 14.52 8.45
N ARG A 33 -3.00 13.66 8.30
CA ARG A 33 -4.40 14.01 8.10
C ARG A 33 -5.29 12.92 8.69
N ARG A 34 -6.55 13.24 9.01
CA ARG A 34 -7.53 12.26 9.53
C ARG A 34 -6.99 11.44 10.71
N ASP A 35 -6.28 12.11 11.61
CA ASP A 35 -5.65 11.55 12.82
C ASP A 35 -4.61 10.44 12.56
N GLY A 36 -4.10 10.34 11.33
CA GLY A 36 -3.07 9.40 10.96
C GLY A 36 -2.13 9.93 9.88
N GLU A 37 -1.34 9.02 9.33
CA GLU A 37 -0.30 9.32 8.37
C GLU A 37 -0.57 8.59 7.05
N SER A 38 -0.28 9.26 5.94
CA SER A 38 -0.31 8.70 4.59
C SER A 38 0.90 9.19 3.82
N GLY A 39 1.52 8.34 3.01
CA GLY A 39 2.57 8.76 2.08
C GLY A 39 2.81 7.71 1.00
N VAL A 40 3.62 8.07 0.01
CA VAL A 40 3.92 7.21 -1.14
C VAL A 40 5.43 7.08 -1.31
N GLN A 41 5.89 5.84 -1.36
CA GLN A 41 7.27 5.50 -1.72
C GLN A 41 7.33 4.93 -3.13
N LEU A 42 8.38 5.25 -3.86
CA LEU A 42 8.76 4.61 -5.11
C LEU A 42 9.72 3.46 -4.81
N LEU A 43 9.28 2.23 -5.06
CA LEU A 43 10.07 1.02 -4.87
C LEU A 43 10.74 0.65 -6.20
N GLN A 44 12.05 0.75 -6.25
CA GLN A 44 12.83 0.29 -7.38
C GLN A 44 12.97 -1.24 -7.36
N PRO A 45 12.78 -1.92 -8.50
CA PRO A 45 12.93 -3.36 -8.57
C PRO A 45 14.40 -3.74 -8.46
N ARG A 46 14.69 -4.85 -7.79
CA ARG A 46 16.07 -5.39 -7.75
C ARG A 46 16.53 -5.93 -9.10
N ASN A 47 15.59 -6.48 -9.87
CA ASN A 47 15.81 -6.96 -11.23
C ASN A 47 15.14 -5.97 -12.21
N PRO A 48 15.88 -5.39 -13.17
CA PRO A 48 15.34 -4.48 -14.18
C PRO A 48 14.19 -5.06 -15.03
N SER A 49 14.01 -6.39 -15.07
CA SER A 49 12.88 -7.02 -15.75
C SER A 49 11.53 -6.84 -15.03
N HIS A 50 11.54 -6.37 -13.78
CA HIS A 50 10.32 -6.04 -13.03
C HIS A 50 10.03 -4.55 -13.11
N PRO A 51 8.76 -4.14 -13.04
CA PRO A 51 8.40 -2.72 -13.08
C PRO A 51 8.74 -2.03 -11.75
N THR A 52 9.01 -0.73 -11.83
CA THR A 52 8.97 0.16 -10.66
C THR A 52 7.56 0.18 -10.06
N LEU A 53 7.47 0.21 -8.73
CA LEU A 53 6.20 0.18 -8.02
C LEU A 53 5.99 1.43 -7.17
N TYR A 54 4.77 1.92 -7.09
CA TYR A 54 4.35 2.87 -6.07
C TYR A 54 3.82 2.11 -4.85
N SER A 55 4.28 2.48 -3.66
CA SER A 55 3.87 1.94 -2.38
C SER A 55 3.22 3.04 -1.55
N LYS A 56 1.90 3.16 -1.67
CA LYS A 56 1.11 4.01 -0.80
C LYS A 56 0.87 3.30 0.52
N ARG A 57 1.20 3.96 1.62
CA ARG A 57 1.14 3.38 2.97
C ARG A 57 0.47 4.33 3.93
N GLN A 58 -0.31 3.75 4.83
CA GLN A 58 -1.05 4.50 5.85
C GLN A 58 -0.93 3.85 7.22
N THR A 59 -0.83 4.69 8.25
CA THR A 59 -0.93 4.29 9.66
C THR A 59 -1.98 5.18 10.32
N GLY A 60 -3.03 4.59 10.89
CA GLY A 60 -4.07 5.34 11.60
C GLY A 60 -4.90 6.32 10.74
N HIS A 61 -4.70 6.37 9.41
CA HIS A 61 -5.39 7.33 8.53
C HIS A 61 -6.76 6.80 8.11
N LEU A 62 -7.80 7.17 8.86
CA LEU A 62 -9.13 6.56 8.78
C LEU A 62 -10.19 7.46 8.13
N TYR A 63 -11.18 6.84 7.52
CA TYR A 63 -12.49 7.47 7.28
C TYR A 63 -13.55 6.79 8.14
N ARG A 64 -14.63 7.51 8.44
CA ARG A 64 -15.82 6.98 9.12
C ARG A 64 -17.01 7.02 8.17
N SER A 65 -17.91 6.06 8.32
CA SER A 65 -19.17 5.95 7.57
C SER A 65 -20.16 5.14 8.39
N LEU A 66 -21.44 5.13 8.01
CA LEU A 66 -22.44 4.30 8.72
C LEU A 66 -22.06 2.82 8.77
N ARG A 67 -21.44 2.29 7.71
CA ARG A 67 -20.92 0.90 7.67
C ARG A 67 -19.63 0.70 8.46
N HIS A 68 -18.92 1.78 8.83
CA HIS A 68 -17.64 1.74 9.53
C HIS A 68 -17.58 2.83 10.61
N PRO A 69 -18.40 2.75 11.68
CA PRO A 69 -18.49 3.80 12.69
C PRO A 69 -17.19 3.97 13.49
N LEU A 70 -16.46 2.87 13.70
CA LEU A 70 -15.14 2.85 14.36
C LEU A 70 -13.97 3.20 13.41
N GLY A 71 -14.29 3.57 12.17
CA GLY A 71 -13.31 3.95 11.16
C GLY A 71 -12.69 2.76 10.43
N ARG A 72 -12.24 3.03 9.20
CA ARG A 72 -11.53 2.09 8.33
C ARG A 72 -10.43 2.83 7.56
N PRO A 73 -9.30 2.18 7.21
CA PRO A 73 -8.23 2.87 6.47
C PRO A 73 -8.72 3.39 5.13
N THR A 74 -8.36 4.62 4.79
CA THR A 74 -8.79 5.24 3.52
C THR A 74 -8.28 4.48 2.29
N ILE A 75 -7.10 3.85 2.38
CA ILE A 75 -6.59 2.96 1.33
C ILE A 75 -7.60 1.87 0.94
N MET A 76 -8.46 1.40 1.85
CA MET A 76 -9.46 0.37 1.50
C MET A 76 -10.52 0.89 0.52
N ARG A 77 -10.84 2.19 0.53
CA ARG A 77 -11.73 2.79 -0.47
C ARG A 77 -11.04 2.90 -1.82
N GLU A 78 -9.78 3.31 -1.80
CA GLU A 78 -8.97 3.43 -3.01
C GLU A 78 -8.77 2.06 -3.66
N LEU A 79 -8.41 1.04 -2.90
CA LEU A 79 -8.31 -0.34 -3.36
C LEU A 79 -9.61 -0.82 -4.04
N HIS A 80 -10.76 -0.58 -3.41
CA HIS A 80 -12.05 -0.93 -3.98
C HIS A 80 -12.34 -0.17 -5.28
N ALA A 81 -11.98 1.12 -5.36
CA ALA A 81 -12.12 1.90 -6.59
C ALA A 81 -11.22 1.37 -7.72
N TYR A 82 -9.97 1.03 -7.42
CA TYR A 82 -9.06 0.40 -8.40
C TYR A 82 -9.64 -0.90 -8.96
N GLN A 83 -10.19 -1.76 -8.09
CA GLN A 83 -10.80 -3.02 -8.51
C GLN A 83 -12.04 -2.79 -9.38
N ALA A 84 -12.97 -1.96 -8.91
CA ALA A 84 -14.21 -1.67 -9.63
C ALA A 84 -13.95 -1.02 -11.01
N PHE A 85 -13.00 -0.08 -11.10
CA PHE A 85 -12.66 0.56 -12.37
C PHE A 85 -11.97 -0.40 -13.34
N ALA A 86 -11.08 -1.28 -12.85
CA ALA A 86 -10.47 -2.31 -13.68
C ALA A 86 -11.54 -3.28 -14.23
N GLU A 87 -12.51 -3.68 -13.42
CA GLU A 87 -13.63 -4.54 -13.84
C GLU A 87 -14.52 -3.87 -14.91
N LEU A 88 -14.62 -2.55 -14.89
CA LEU A 88 -15.34 -1.76 -15.89
C LEU A 88 -14.50 -1.46 -17.16
N GLY A 89 -13.27 -1.95 -17.24
CA GLY A 89 -12.37 -1.69 -18.37
C GLY A 89 -11.79 -0.28 -18.40
N VAL A 90 -11.94 0.50 -17.32
CA VAL A 90 -11.28 1.79 -17.18
C VAL A 90 -9.80 1.56 -16.91
N ASN A 91 -8.94 2.24 -17.68
CA ASN A 91 -7.51 2.10 -17.50
C ASN A 91 -7.06 2.71 -16.17
N VAL A 92 -6.56 1.87 -15.28
CA VAL A 92 -6.05 2.25 -13.95
C VAL A 92 -4.68 1.60 -13.73
N PRO A 93 -3.81 2.18 -12.88
CA PRO A 93 -2.56 1.53 -12.50
C PRO A 93 -2.77 0.08 -12.08
N LYS A 94 -1.94 -0.83 -12.62
CA LYS A 94 -2.05 -2.26 -12.32
C LYS A 94 -1.79 -2.51 -10.84
N LEU A 95 -2.81 -3.04 -10.15
CA LEU A 95 -2.74 -3.41 -8.75
C LEU A 95 -1.82 -4.63 -8.55
N VAL A 96 -0.83 -4.52 -7.68
CA VAL A 96 0.08 -5.61 -7.29
C VAL A 96 -0.31 -6.19 -5.94
N TYR A 97 -0.65 -5.33 -4.98
CA TYR A 97 -1.06 -5.75 -3.65
C TYR A 97 -1.89 -4.65 -2.98
N GLY A 98 -2.92 -5.03 -2.24
CA GLY A 98 -3.70 -4.08 -1.44
C GLY A 98 -4.29 -4.78 -0.23
N SER A 99 -4.05 -4.26 0.96
CA SER A 99 -4.60 -4.82 2.20
C SER A 99 -4.45 -3.87 3.37
N ALA A 100 -5.17 -4.16 4.45
CA ALA A 100 -5.02 -3.50 5.73
C ALA A 100 -5.01 -4.53 6.86
N ARG A 101 -4.29 -4.21 7.94
CA ARG A 101 -4.26 -4.98 9.18
C ARG A 101 -4.34 -4.06 10.38
N LYS A 102 -4.75 -4.60 11.53
CA LYS A 102 -4.47 -3.98 12.82
C LYS A 102 -3.17 -4.54 13.37
N HIS A 103 -2.24 -3.68 13.73
CA HIS A 103 -1.00 -4.01 14.42
C HIS A 103 -0.95 -3.19 15.72
N GLN A 104 -0.92 -3.87 16.87
CA GLN A 104 -0.95 -3.23 18.20
C GLN A 104 -2.10 -2.21 18.35
N GLY A 105 -3.31 -2.59 17.92
CA GLY A 105 -4.50 -1.73 17.99
C GLY A 105 -4.57 -0.63 16.94
N GLN A 106 -3.48 -0.34 16.23
CA GLN A 106 -3.41 0.67 15.17
C GLN A 106 -3.61 0.06 13.79
N TRP A 107 -4.34 0.77 12.93
CA TRP A 107 -4.48 0.36 11.54
C TRP A 107 -3.21 0.64 10.74
N GLN A 108 -2.79 -0.34 9.95
CA GLN A 108 -1.79 -0.18 8.89
C GLN A 108 -2.43 -0.62 7.58
N ALA A 109 -2.22 0.13 6.50
CA ALA A 109 -2.73 -0.21 5.19
C ALA A 109 -1.69 0.04 4.10
N LEU A 110 -1.73 -0.80 3.07
CA LEU A 110 -0.86 -0.74 1.91
C LEU A 110 -1.68 -0.82 0.63
N LEU A 111 -1.25 -0.05 -0.36
CA LEU A 111 -1.64 -0.17 -1.74
C LEU A 111 -0.39 -0.09 -2.60
N ILE A 112 -0.10 -1.17 -3.33
CA ILE A 112 1.05 -1.32 -4.20
C ILE A 112 0.54 -1.41 -5.64
N THR A 113 0.99 -0.49 -6.49
CA THR A 113 0.63 -0.44 -7.91
C THR A 113 1.90 -0.36 -8.77
N GLN A 114 1.81 -0.79 -10.02
CA GLN A 114 2.86 -0.52 -10.99
C GLN A 114 2.92 0.97 -11.32
N ALA A 115 4.12 1.47 -11.62
CA ALA A 115 4.29 2.82 -12.13
C ALA A 115 3.61 2.98 -13.50
N LEU A 116 3.03 4.15 -13.74
CA LEU A 116 2.40 4.52 -15.01
C LEU A 116 3.46 5.04 -15.99
N THR A 117 4.42 4.20 -16.36
CA THR A 117 5.46 4.57 -17.33
C THR A 117 4.81 4.91 -18.68
N GLY A 118 5.21 6.05 -19.27
CA GLY A 118 4.68 6.52 -20.56
C GLY A 118 3.40 7.37 -20.44
N PHE A 119 2.90 7.62 -19.23
CA PHE A 119 1.80 8.55 -18.99
C PHE A 119 2.35 9.89 -18.49
N ILE A 120 1.63 10.97 -18.81
CA ILE A 120 1.83 12.28 -18.21
C ILE A 120 0.58 12.67 -17.41
N SER A 121 0.73 13.57 -16.44
CA SER A 121 -0.43 14.09 -15.71
C SER A 121 -1.27 14.99 -16.63
N LEU A 122 -2.54 15.19 -16.28
CA LEU A 122 -3.38 16.16 -16.98
C LEU A 122 -2.83 17.59 -16.88
N GLU A 123 -2.23 17.95 -15.74
CA GLU A 123 -1.56 19.23 -15.54
C GLU A 123 -0.41 19.40 -16.54
N GLN A 124 0.48 18.41 -16.65
CA GLN A 124 1.57 18.42 -17.64
C GLN A 124 1.05 18.50 -19.08
N TRP A 125 -0.08 17.85 -19.38
CA TRP A 125 -0.69 17.92 -20.70
C TRP A 125 -1.21 19.34 -21.02
N TYR A 126 -1.80 20.04 -20.05
CA TYR A 126 -2.31 21.41 -20.26
C TYR A 126 -1.22 22.48 -20.27
N GLU A 127 -0.03 22.18 -19.74
CA GLU A 127 1.14 23.07 -19.78
C GLU A 127 1.93 22.99 -21.09
N ALA A 128 1.66 21.98 -21.93
CA ALA A 128 2.29 21.75 -23.23
C ALA A 128 1.57 22.46 -24.38
#